data_AF-A0A7S0KX73-F1
#
_entry.id   AF-A0A7S0KX73-F1
#
_cell.length_a   1.000
_cell.length_b   1.000
_cell.length_c   1.000
_cell.angle_alpha   90.00
_cell.angle_beta   90.00
_cell.angle_gamma   90.00
#
_symmetry.space_group_name_H-M   'P 1'
#
loop_
_entity.id
_entity.type
_entity.pdbx_description
1 polymer ?
#
loop_
_entity_poly.entity_id
_entity_poly.type
_entity_poly.pdbx_seq_one_letter_code
_entity_poly.pdbx_strand_id
1 'polypeptide(L)'
;RGDRRAASGSAGRSVGEGKMGGGADPLPRRPTAFTSATLQAGDSTSDAEDEAMRSRYLPTMEVAMVTIPDAPLRPMAPDDLIARATEMLASFDGDKVSPDAHAERCLDEWRVREDSDATFIRQCFYGCVRYAKMLGAFTKTMYHARGGDILRSDRDLYVVYAYLLLLRLDELGWDQFERLLGANSEQKMLPLMKFAFDERVLDDLMRDQWLKIYDPPWVDNVLASLLSWRHEADDLIARYEDEVHFAKLGDGARKKHESWMTTDAIENELAGRKGPKLNGVTVPKPFKLHPPKPKPLPARYEPPKKPKIKPVPASNKPLWENGELTAEQREVRRAEEVNAARARRKLEEANRMAFKLAAVERPTNIDAVREEVENARMKHFLAARGEGFRA
;
A
#
# COMPACT_ATOMS: atom_id res chain seq x y z
N ARG A 1 -20.34 56.82 34.97
CA ARG A 1 -21.41 57.32 34.05
C ARG A 1 -21.61 56.21 33.03
N GLY A 2 -22.45 55.23 33.33
CA GLY A 2 -23.89 55.26 33.03
C GLY A 2 -24.07 54.34 31.80
N ASP A 3 -24.25 53.02 31.90
CA ASP A 3 -25.32 52.22 32.52
C ASP A 3 -26.56 52.06 31.60
N ARG A 4 -27.04 50.80 31.48
CA ARG A 4 -28.32 50.27 30.92
C ARG A 4 -28.41 50.05 29.40
N ARG A 5 -29.04 49.00 28.85
CA ARG A 5 -29.87 47.83 29.29
C ARG A 5 -29.90 46.87 28.07
N ALA A 6 -29.70 45.56 28.14
CA ALA A 6 -30.51 44.47 28.74
C ALA A 6 -31.84 44.18 28.02
N ALA A 7 -31.99 42.93 27.52
CA ALA A 7 -33.17 42.04 27.44
C ALA A 7 -33.14 41.19 26.15
N SER A 8 -33.54 39.91 26.02
CA SER A 8 -33.81 38.73 26.87
C SER A 8 -34.87 37.88 26.13
N GLY A 9 -34.77 36.53 26.19
CA GLY A 9 -35.83 35.57 25.79
C GLY A 9 -35.26 34.44 24.91
N SER A 10 -35.06 33.17 25.31
CA SER A 10 -35.87 32.22 26.12
C SER A 10 -37.28 32.07 25.55
N ALA A 11 -37.88 30.92 25.25
CA ALA A 11 -37.63 29.49 25.47
C ALA A 11 -38.50 28.73 24.42
N GLY A 12 -38.32 27.44 24.13
CA GLY A 12 -38.93 26.39 24.95
C GLY A 12 -39.25 25.12 24.13
N ARG A 13 -39.15 23.99 24.81
CA ARG A 13 -39.48 22.61 24.42
C ARG A 13 -41.00 22.35 24.28
N SER A 14 -41.37 21.36 23.47
CA SER A 14 -42.35 20.28 23.74
C SER A 14 -42.35 19.35 22.50
N VAL A 15 -42.02 18.05 22.57
CA VAL A 15 -42.70 16.84 23.11
C VAL A 15 -43.99 16.46 22.36
N GLY A 16 -44.03 15.21 21.85
CA GLY A 16 -45.19 14.48 21.33
C GLY A 16 -44.75 13.45 20.25
N GLU A 17 -44.29 12.26 20.63
CA GLU A 17 -45.03 10.97 20.68
C GLU A 17 -45.57 10.43 19.33
N GLY A 18 -44.91 9.37 18.84
CA GLY A 18 -45.50 8.08 18.45
C GLY A 18 -46.34 7.94 17.17
N LYS A 19 -45.82 7.23 16.15
CA LYS A 19 -46.51 6.05 15.56
C LYS A 19 -45.62 5.22 14.62
N MET A 20 -45.87 3.92 14.68
CA MET A 20 -45.31 2.83 13.88
C MET A 20 -45.76 2.87 12.40
N GLY A 21 -44.96 2.29 11.50
CA GLY A 21 -45.46 1.62 10.30
C GLY A 21 -44.60 1.71 9.03
N GLY A 22 -44.12 0.54 8.58
CA GLY A 22 -43.82 0.18 7.17
C GLY A 22 -42.56 0.79 6.56
N GLY A 23 -41.72 0.10 5.80
CA GLY A 23 -41.70 -1.25 5.25
C GLY A 23 -40.43 -1.29 4.38
N ALA A 24 -39.60 -2.31 4.57
CA ALA A 24 -38.34 -2.46 3.85
C ALA A 24 -38.61 -3.06 2.46
N ASP A 25 -38.12 -2.41 1.40
CA ASP A 25 -38.12 -2.95 0.04
C ASP A 25 -37.02 -4.01 -0.12
N PRO A 26 -37.34 -5.25 -0.54
CA PRO A 26 -36.34 -6.28 -0.81
C PRO A 26 -36.01 -6.43 -2.30
N LEU A 27 -34.75 -6.77 -2.56
CA LEU A 27 -34.13 -7.08 -3.85
C LEU A 27 -34.92 -8.13 -4.68
N PRO A 28 -34.94 -8.04 -6.03
CA PRO A 28 -35.67 -8.99 -6.86
C PRO A 28 -34.96 -10.34 -6.97
N ARG A 29 -35.70 -11.40 -6.64
CA ARG A 29 -35.30 -12.81 -6.81
C ARG A 29 -35.62 -13.31 -8.22
N ARG A 30 -34.70 -14.11 -8.78
CA ARG A 30 -34.91 -14.90 -10.00
C ARG A 30 -36.00 -15.97 -9.79
N PRO A 31 -36.89 -16.24 -10.77
CA PRO A 31 -37.78 -17.38 -10.69
C PRO A 31 -37.15 -18.61 -11.36
N THR A 32 -37.03 -19.68 -10.58
CA THR A 32 -36.96 -21.06 -11.04
C THR A 32 -38.34 -21.69 -10.86
N ALA A 33 -38.90 -22.32 -11.91
CA ALA A 33 -39.40 -23.70 -11.85
C ALA A 33 -40.25 -24.05 -13.09
N PHE A 34 -39.79 -25.13 -13.72
CA PHE A 34 -40.53 -26.10 -14.52
C PHE A 34 -41.82 -26.59 -13.84
N THR A 35 -42.92 -26.81 -14.58
CA THR A 35 -43.50 -28.16 -14.83
C THR A 35 -44.83 -28.13 -15.61
N SER A 36 -44.83 -28.93 -16.69
CA SER A 36 -45.86 -29.80 -17.29
C SER A 36 -47.35 -29.38 -17.42
N ALA A 37 -47.83 -29.36 -18.67
CA ALA A 37 -49.17 -29.84 -19.02
C ALA A 37 -49.16 -30.49 -20.42
N THR A 38 -49.93 -31.57 -20.53
CA THR A 38 -49.92 -32.63 -21.54
C THR A 38 -50.77 -32.32 -22.79
N LEU A 39 -50.34 -32.91 -23.91
CA LEU A 39 -50.99 -33.14 -25.21
C LEU A 39 -52.53 -33.36 -25.21
N GLN A 40 -53.23 -32.84 -26.23
CA GLN A 40 -53.93 -33.64 -27.27
C GLN A 40 -54.39 -32.76 -28.47
N ALA A 41 -54.54 -33.42 -29.62
CA ALA A 41 -54.59 -32.95 -31.01
C ALA A 41 -55.93 -32.41 -31.56
N GLY A 42 -55.85 -31.78 -32.75
CA GLY A 42 -56.95 -31.43 -33.66
C GLY A 42 -56.55 -30.25 -34.55
N ASP A 43 -55.76 -30.44 -35.61
CA ASP A 43 -56.12 -30.78 -36.99
C ASP A 43 -56.55 -29.58 -37.86
N SER A 44 -55.74 -29.36 -38.91
CA SER A 44 -56.00 -28.70 -40.20
C SER A 44 -56.38 -27.21 -40.31
N THR A 45 -55.47 -26.51 -41.03
CA THR A 45 -55.70 -25.50 -42.09
C THR A 45 -56.13 -24.08 -41.72
N SER A 46 -55.13 -23.18 -41.58
CA SER A 46 -55.13 -21.82 -42.17
C SER A 46 -53.74 -21.15 -42.07
N ASP A 47 -52.70 -21.81 -42.60
CA ASP A 47 -51.29 -21.37 -42.59
C ASP A 47 -50.95 -20.19 -43.53
N ALA A 48 -51.84 -19.21 -43.71
CA ALA A 48 -51.56 -18.04 -44.54
C ALA A 48 -51.84 -16.69 -43.87
N GLU A 49 -52.64 -16.67 -42.79
CA GLU A 49 -53.00 -15.41 -42.11
C GLU A 49 -52.29 -15.24 -40.76
N ASP A 50 -51.84 -16.32 -40.13
CA ASP A 50 -51.10 -16.29 -38.85
C ASP A 50 -49.62 -15.84 -38.99
N GLU A 51 -48.99 -16.08 -40.14
CA GLU A 51 -47.61 -15.62 -40.42
C GLU A 51 -47.55 -14.08 -40.52
N ALA A 52 -48.59 -13.47 -41.11
CA ALA A 52 -48.71 -12.02 -41.27
C ALA A 52 -49.17 -11.29 -39.99
N MET A 53 -49.64 -12.02 -38.98
CA MET A 53 -50.00 -11.49 -37.67
C MET A 53 -48.86 -11.67 -36.65
N ARG A 54 -48.08 -12.74 -36.75
CA ARG A 54 -46.85 -12.96 -35.96
C ARG A 54 -45.72 -11.99 -36.32
N SER A 55 -45.65 -11.50 -37.56
CA SER A 55 -44.64 -10.51 -37.95
C SER A 55 -44.96 -9.07 -37.49
N ARG A 56 -46.14 -8.81 -36.92
CA ARG A 56 -46.58 -7.48 -36.47
C ARG A 56 -46.38 -7.21 -34.98
N TYR A 57 -46.02 -8.23 -34.19
CA TYR A 57 -45.94 -8.15 -32.72
C TYR A 57 -44.60 -8.60 -32.13
N LEU A 58 -43.54 -8.60 -32.93
CA LEU A 58 -42.19 -8.46 -32.37
C LEU A 58 -41.80 -7.01 -32.60
N PRO A 59 -41.73 -6.18 -31.54
CA PRO A 59 -40.84 -5.04 -31.60
C PRO A 59 -39.48 -5.62 -31.98
N THR A 60 -39.03 -5.37 -33.21
CA THR A 60 -37.62 -5.38 -33.51
C THR A 60 -37.03 -4.34 -32.57
N MET A 61 -36.68 -4.75 -31.35
CA MET A 61 -35.57 -4.12 -30.66
C MET A 61 -34.39 -4.43 -31.57
N GLU A 62 -34.22 -3.56 -32.57
CA GLU A 62 -32.90 -3.14 -32.96
C GLU A 62 -32.24 -2.76 -31.64
N VAL A 63 -31.58 -3.73 -31.02
CA VAL A 63 -30.45 -3.44 -30.16
C VAL A 63 -29.56 -2.70 -31.13
N ALA A 64 -29.64 -1.37 -31.11
CA ALA A 64 -28.61 -0.54 -31.66
C ALA A 64 -27.36 -1.06 -30.96
N MET A 65 -26.64 -1.95 -31.64
CA MET A 65 -25.24 -2.12 -31.38
C MET A 65 -24.76 -0.69 -31.43
N VAL A 66 -24.42 -0.15 -30.27
CA VAL A 66 -23.82 1.16 -30.18
C VAL A 66 -22.51 0.94 -30.91
N THR A 67 -22.54 1.09 -32.23
CA THR A 67 -21.38 1.29 -33.06
C THR A 67 -20.92 2.67 -32.64
N ILE A 68 -20.16 2.66 -31.55
CA ILE A 68 -19.37 3.79 -31.11
C ILE A 68 -18.68 4.26 -32.38
N PRO A 69 -18.85 5.54 -32.77
CA PRO A 69 -18.18 6.03 -33.96
C PRO A 69 -16.72 5.65 -33.85
N ASP A 70 -16.17 5.18 -34.97
CA ASP A 70 -14.77 4.81 -35.16
C ASP A 70 -13.89 6.05 -34.95
N ALA A 71 -13.85 6.51 -33.70
CA ALA A 71 -13.05 7.62 -33.25
C ALA A 71 -11.62 7.12 -33.38
N PRO A 72 -10.75 7.86 -34.10
CA PRO A 72 -9.43 7.40 -34.47
C PRO A 72 -8.74 6.83 -33.23
N LEU A 73 -8.16 5.63 -33.36
CA LEU A 73 -7.34 5.01 -32.33
C LEU A 73 -6.28 6.03 -31.94
N ARG A 74 -6.50 6.68 -30.79
CA ARG A 74 -5.56 7.65 -30.25
C ARG A 74 -4.73 6.89 -29.23
N PRO A 75 -3.40 6.90 -29.37
CA PRO A 75 -2.52 6.31 -28.37
C PRO A 75 -2.73 6.98 -27.04
N MET A 76 -2.70 6.16 -25.99
CA MET A 76 -2.81 6.60 -24.61
C MET A 76 -1.68 7.58 -24.29
N ALA A 77 -1.97 8.55 -23.42
CA ALA A 77 -0.93 9.42 -22.92
C ALA A 77 0.10 8.60 -22.11
N PRO A 78 1.37 9.03 -22.04
CA PRO A 78 2.40 8.40 -21.20
C PRO A 78 1.92 8.14 -19.77
N ASP A 79 1.21 9.11 -19.20
CA ASP A 79 0.63 9.07 -17.86
C ASP A 79 -0.39 7.95 -17.72
N ASP A 80 -1.28 7.82 -18.69
CA ASP A 80 -2.30 6.78 -18.70
C ASP A 80 -1.66 5.39 -18.87
N LEU A 81 -0.62 5.26 -19.70
CA LEU A 81 0.09 3.99 -19.90
C LEU A 81 0.74 3.49 -18.60
N ILE A 82 1.49 4.37 -17.93
CA ILE A 82 2.15 4.02 -16.66
C ILE A 82 1.10 3.78 -15.56
N ALA A 83 0.03 4.57 -15.52
CA ALA A 83 -1.05 4.37 -14.55
C ALA A 83 -1.71 2.99 -14.74
N ARG A 84 -2.03 2.58 -15.98
CA ARG A 84 -2.60 1.26 -16.27
C ARG A 84 -1.63 0.12 -15.98
N ALA A 85 -0.35 0.25 -16.33
CA ALA A 85 0.64 -0.76 -15.98
C ALA A 85 0.78 -0.94 -14.45
N THR A 86 0.72 0.17 -13.71
CA THR A 86 0.76 0.16 -12.24
C THR A 86 -0.50 -0.45 -11.65
N GLU A 87 -1.68 -0.11 -12.16
CA GLU A 87 -2.97 -0.64 -11.72
C GLU A 87 -3.08 -2.15 -11.99
N MET A 88 -2.57 -2.62 -13.14
CA MET A 88 -2.52 -4.04 -13.48
C MET A 88 -1.63 -4.79 -12.49
N LEU A 89 -0.45 -4.25 -12.16
CA LEU A 89 0.45 -4.88 -11.19
C LEU A 89 -0.15 -4.90 -9.78
N ALA A 90 -0.81 -3.81 -9.35
CA ALA A 90 -1.39 -3.68 -8.02
C ALA A 90 -2.59 -4.61 -7.79
N SER A 91 -3.37 -4.88 -8.83
CA SER A 91 -4.57 -5.74 -8.76
C SER A 91 -4.28 -7.23 -9.00
N PHE A 92 -3.04 -7.59 -9.33
CA PHE A 92 -2.64 -8.96 -9.61
C PHE A 92 -2.45 -9.78 -8.33
N ASP A 93 -3.07 -10.95 -8.29
CA ASP A 93 -2.91 -11.95 -7.24
C ASP A 93 -2.53 -13.30 -7.88
N GLY A 94 -1.23 -13.61 -7.82
CA GLY A 94 -0.64 -14.79 -8.45
C GLY A 94 -1.11 -16.13 -7.87
N ASP A 95 -1.74 -16.13 -6.69
CA ASP A 95 -2.30 -17.35 -6.10
C ASP A 95 -3.69 -17.68 -6.66
N LYS A 96 -4.37 -16.70 -7.28
CA LYS A 96 -5.77 -16.84 -7.73
C LYS A 96 -5.92 -16.94 -9.25
N VAL A 97 -5.10 -16.20 -10.00
CA VAL A 97 -5.29 -16.05 -11.45
C VAL A 97 -3.92 -16.13 -12.13
N SER A 98 -3.87 -16.74 -13.31
CA SER A 98 -2.64 -16.72 -14.12
C SER A 98 -2.34 -15.30 -14.62
N PRO A 99 -1.06 -14.94 -14.81
CA PRO A 99 -0.69 -13.63 -15.34
C PRO A 99 -1.43 -13.30 -16.65
N ASP A 100 -1.53 -14.26 -17.56
CA ASP A 100 -2.21 -14.07 -18.85
C ASP A 100 -3.70 -13.79 -18.69
N ALA A 101 -4.42 -14.61 -17.92
CA ALA A 101 -5.86 -14.41 -17.72
C ALA A 101 -6.16 -13.09 -16.99
N HIS A 102 -5.25 -12.64 -16.12
CA HIS A 102 -5.38 -11.35 -15.46
C HIS A 102 -5.16 -10.18 -16.44
N ALA A 103 -4.09 -10.23 -17.23
CA ALA A 103 -3.75 -9.18 -18.19
C ALA A 103 -4.85 -9.00 -19.24
N GLU A 104 -5.34 -10.09 -19.84
CA GLU A 104 -6.42 -10.05 -20.83
C GLU A 104 -7.70 -9.46 -20.22
N ARG A 105 -8.09 -9.91 -19.02
CA ARG A 105 -9.26 -9.38 -18.31
C ARG A 105 -9.17 -7.87 -18.08
N CYS A 106 -8.01 -7.37 -17.65
CA CYS A 106 -7.80 -5.95 -17.40
C CYS A 106 -7.86 -5.12 -18.69
N LEU A 107 -7.23 -5.60 -19.77
CA LEU A 107 -7.24 -4.93 -21.07
C LEU A 107 -8.65 -4.87 -21.66
N ASP A 108 -9.42 -5.96 -21.54
CA ASP A 108 -10.83 -6.02 -21.96
C ASP A 108 -11.70 -5.06 -21.14
N GLU A 109 -11.52 -5.01 -19.82
CA GLU A 109 -12.27 -4.13 -18.92
C GLU A 109 -12.00 -2.64 -19.21
N TRP A 110 -10.74 -2.28 -19.44
CA TRP A 110 -10.34 -0.91 -19.78
C TRP A 110 -10.61 -0.54 -21.23
N ARG A 111 -10.98 -1.52 -22.08
CA ARG A 111 -11.25 -1.36 -23.51
C ARG A 111 -10.11 -0.67 -24.23
N VAL A 112 -8.87 -1.09 -23.97
CA VAL A 112 -7.68 -0.57 -24.66
C VAL A 112 -7.80 -0.94 -26.13
N ARG A 113 -8.02 0.06 -27.00
CA ARG A 113 -8.32 -0.18 -28.42
C ARG A 113 -7.08 -0.25 -29.30
N GLU A 114 -5.96 0.34 -28.87
CA GLU A 114 -4.72 0.31 -29.62
C GLU A 114 -3.84 -0.88 -29.19
N ASP A 115 -3.42 -1.68 -30.17
CA ASP A 115 -2.62 -2.88 -29.94
C ASP A 115 -1.22 -2.56 -29.39
N SER A 116 -0.67 -1.39 -29.73
CA SER A 116 0.65 -0.93 -29.26
C SER A 116 0.62 -0.67 -27.75
N ASP A 117 -0.39 0.05 -27.27
CA ASP A 117 -0.62 0.37 -25.85
C ASP A 117 -0.90 -0.91 -25.05
N ALA A 118 -1.77 -1.77 -25.57
CA ALA A 118 -2.05 -3.07 -24.96
C ALA A 118 -0.78 -3.92 -24.85
N THR A 119 0.04 -3.95 -25.89
CA THR A 119 1.32 -4.67 -25.89
C THR A 119 2.29 -4.08 -24.89
N PHE A 120 2.41 -2.75 -24.81
CA PHE A 120 3.28 -2.08 -23.85
C PHE A 120 2.89 -2.40 -22.41
N ILE A 121 1.61 -2.24 -22.06
CA ILE A 121 1.09 -2.50 -20.71
C ILE A 121 1.35 -3.97 -20.34
N ARG A 122 1.06 -4.89 -21.27
CA ARG A 122 1.26 -6.32 -21.08
C ARG A 122 2.73 -6.69 -20.91
N GLN A 123 3.63 -6.12 -21.71
CA GLN A 123 5.08 -6.31 -21.58
C GLN A 123 5.59 -5.82 -20.23
N CYS A 124 5.15 -4.63 -19.79
CA CYS A 124 5.50 -4.09 -18.48
C CYS A 124 5.05 -5.02 -17.35
N PHE A 125 3.80 -5.47 -17.39
CA PHE A 125 3.24 -6.37 -16.39
C PHE A 125 3.97 -7.72 -16.35
N TYR A 126 4.13 -8.39 -17.49
CA TYR A 126 4.84 -9.67 -17.55
C TYR A 126 6.30 -9.53 -17.14
N GLY A 127 6.96 -8.44 -17.51
CA GLY A 127 8.30 -8.10 -17.07
C GLY A 127 8.39 -7.99 -15.55
N CYS A 128 7.47 -7.24 -14.94
CA CYS A 128 7.40 -7.09 -13.49
C CYS A 128 7.18 -8.44 -12.77
N VAL A 129 6.30 -9.29 -13.30
CA VAL A 129 6.03 -10.63 -12.73
C VAL A 129 7.24 -11.56 -12.91
N ARG A 130 7.86 -11.58 -14.09
CA ARG A 130 9.01 -12.45 -14.40
C ARG A 130 10.23 -12.10 -13.56
N TYR A 131 10.54 -10.80 -13.42
CA TYR A 131 11.70 -10.31 -12.70
C TYR A 131 11.39 -9.85 -11.27
N ALA A 132 10.25 -10.29 -10.71
CA ALA A 132 9.77 -9.85 -9.39
C ALA A 132 10.79 -9.98 -8.26
N LYS A 133 11.66 -11.01 -8.29
CA LYS A 133 12.72 -11.18 -7.29
C LYS A 133 13.82 -10.11 -7.39
N MET A 134 14.22 -9.77 -8.62
CA MET A 134 15.23 -8.73 -8.89
C MET A 134 14.70 -7.35 -8.50
N LEU A 135 13.50 -7.04 -8.99
CA LEU A 135 12.82 -5.76 -8.77
C LEU A 135 12.44 -5.61 -7.30
N GLY A 136 12.06 -6.70 -6.63
CA GLY A 136 11.82 -6.74 -5.20
C GLY A 136 13.07 -6.43 -4.39
N ALA A 137 14.24 -6.95 -4.79
CA ALA A 137 15.51 -6.58 -4.15
C ALA A 137 15.82 -5.09 -4.35
N PHE A 138 15.68 -4.59 -5.58
CA PHE A 138 15.94 -3.19 -5.95
C PHE A 138 15.04 -2.21 -5.20
N THR A 139 13.73 -2.42 -5.24
CA THR A 139 12.79 -1.54 -4.56
C THR A 139 12.99 -1.59 -3.05
N LYS A 140 13.23 -2.78 -2.47
CA LYS A 140 13.48 -2.92 -1.03
C LYS A 140 14.72 -2.13 -0.60
N THR A 141 15.84 -2.23 -1.31
CA THR A 141 17.06 -1.47 -0.97
C THR A 141 16.87 0.02 -1.19
N MET A 142 16.16 0.43 -2.24
CA MET A 142 15.79 1.83 -2.47
C MET A 142 14.99 2.40 -1.29
N TYR A 143 13.97 1.69 -0.82
CA TYR A 143 13.18 2.10 0.36
C TYR A 143 14.00 2.12 1.65
N HIS A 144 15.03 1.28 1.77
CA HIS A 144 15.96 1.34 2.91
C HIS A 144 16.92 2.53 2.83
N ALA A 145 17.43 2.86 1.65
CA ALA A 145 18.39 3.95 1.47
C ALA A 145 17.72 5.34 1.48
N ARG A 146 16.53 5.45 0.87
CA ARG A 146 15.83 6.72 0.61
C ARG A 146 14.39 6.76 1.16
N GLY A 147 14.07 5.95 2.17
CA GLY A 147 12.71 5.84 2.70
C GLY A 147 12.10 7.13 3.29
N GLY A 148 12.92 8.18 3.52
CA GLY A 148 12.44 9.50 3.93
C GLY A 148 11.90 10.36 2.76
N ASP A 149 12.36 10.10 1.54
CA ASP A 149 11.98 10.85 0.34
C ASP A 149 10.88 10.16 -0.47
N ILE A 150 10.57 8.90 -0.14
CA ILE A 150 9.72 8.03 -0.95
C ILE A 150 8.48 7.59 -0.17
N LEU A 151 7.31 7.69 -0.80
CA LEU A 151 6.06 7.24 -0.21
C LEU A 151 5.85 5.73 -0.41
N ARG A 152 5.30 5.06 0.62
CA ARG A 152 5.01 3.61 0.57
C ARG A 152 3.86 3.24 -0.37
N SER A 153 2.93 4.16 -0.64
CA SER A 153 1.83 3.94 -1.60
C SER A 153 2.33 3.71 -3.01
N ASP A 154 3.49 4.27 -3.34
CA ASP A 154 4.01 4.32 -4.70
C ASP A 154 4.89 3.09 -5.00
N ARG A 155 4.82 2.04 -4.17
CA ARG A 155 5.65 0.84 -4.31
C ARG A 155 5.53 0.21 -5.69
N ASP A 156 4.30 -0.02 -6.14
CA ASP A 156 4.04 -0.71 -7.41
C ASP A 156 4.47 0.16 -8.60
N LEU A 157 4.36 1.49 -8.46
CA LEU A 157 4.88 2.46 -9.42
C LEU A 157 6.40 2.35 -9.55
N TYR A 158 7.13 2.29 -8.43
CA TYR A 158 8.59 2.12 -8.47
C TYR A 158 9.01 0.75 -9.01
N VAL A 159 8.20 -0.30 -8.82
CA VAL A 159 8.47 -1.60 -9.46
C VAL A 159 8.38 -1.49 -10.98
N VAL A 160 7.35 -0.83 -11.51
CA VAL A 160 7.19 -0.62 -12.96
C VAL A 160 8.33 0.21 -13.53
N TYR A 161 8.68 1.34 -12.90
CA TYR A 161 9.81 2.14 -13.38
C TYR A 161 11.15 1.43 -13.21
N ALA A 162 11.36 0.64 -12.15
CA ALA A 162 12.57 -0.17 -12.01
C ALA A 162 12.68 -1.22 -13.12
N TYR A 163 11.55 -1.83 -13.54
CA TYR A 163 11.54 -2.73 -14.69
C TYR A 163 11.95 -1.99 -15.97
N LEU A 164 11.35 -0.84 -16.23
CA LEU A 164 11.66 -0.04 -17.43
C LEU A 164 13.12 0.39 -17.45
N LEU A 165 13.62 0.89 -16.32
CA LEU A 165 14.96 1.42 -16.17
C LEU A 165 16.05 0.34 -16.24
N LEU A 166 15.85 -0.80 -15.57
CA LEU A 166 16.89 -1.83 -15.46
C LEU A 166 16.93 -2.78 -16.66
N LEU A 167 15.78 -3.05 -17.30
CA LEU A 167 15.66 -4.13 -18.27
C LEU A 167 15.19 -3.66 -19.65
N ARG A 168 14.65 -2.45 -19.78
CA ARG A 168 14.07 -1.96 -21.02
C ARG A 168 14.64 -0.63 -21.50
N LEU A 169 15.57 -0.03 -20.76
CA LEU A 169 16.11 1.29 -21.09
C LEU A 169 16.81 1.28 -22.46
N ASP A 170 17.60 0.24 -22.75
CA ASP A 170 18.26 0.09 -24.06
C ASP A 170 17.29 -0.14 -25.22
N GLU A 171 16.19 -0.86 -24.98
CA GLU A 171 15.18 -1.14 -26.01
C GLU A 171 14.26 0.05 -26.27
N LEU A 172 13.97 0.83 -25.22
CA LEU A 172 13.08 1.98 -25.27
C LEU A 172 13.81 3.25 -25.75
N GLY A 173 15.09 3.37 -25.38
CA GLY A 173 15.90 4.56 -25.55
C GLY A 173 15.61 5.63 -24.50
N TRP A 174 16.59 6.51 -24.29
CA TRP A 174 16.52 7.56 -23.26
C TRP A 174 15.35 8.52 -23.47
N ASP A 175 15.14 9.04 -24.69
CA ASP A 175 14.11 10.06 -24.95
C ASP A 175 12.70 9.58 -24.62
N GLN A 176 12.39 8.32 -24.95
CA GLN A 176 11.07 7.74 -24.64
C GLN A 176 10.95 7.43 -23.15
N PHE A 177 12.04 6.99 -22.51
CA PHE A 177 12.07 6.79 -21.07
C PHE A 177 11.88 8.12 -20.30
N GLU A 178 12.56 9.19 -20.70
CA GLU A 178 12.39 10.54 -20.12
C GLU A 178 10.95 11.02 -20.27
N ARG A 179 10.32 10.76 -21.42
CA ARG A 179 8.89 11.07 -21.64
C ARG A 179 7.97 10.29 -20.69
N LEU A 180 8.27 9.02 -20.41
CA LEU A 180 7.52 8.24 -19.42
C LEU A 180 7.80 8.69 -17.98
N LEU A 181 9.00 9.18 -17.66
CA LEU A 181 9.31 9.76 -16.35
C LEU A 181 8.54 11.06 -16.12
N GLY A 182 8.44 11.90 -17.15
CA GLY A 182 7.69 13.17 -17.10
C GLY A 182 6.19 13.02 -16.85
N ALA A 183 5.65 11.81 -16.88
CA ALA A 183 4.28 11.51 -16.48
C ALA A 183 4.01 11.66 -14.98
N ASN A 184 5.06 11.56 -14.16
CA ASN A 184 4.97 11.68 -12.72
C ASN A 184 5.73 12.92 -12.24
N SER A 185 5.41 13.37 -11.02
CA SER A 185 6.10 14.54 -10.47
C SER A 185 7.59 14.28 -10.29
N GLU A 186 8.39 15.30 -10.57
CA GLU A 186 9.85 15.30 -10.48
C GLU A 186 10.29 14.95 -9.05
N GLN A 187 9.49 15.34 -8.05
CA GLN A 187 9.70 14.99 -6.65
C GLN A 187 9.72 13.48 -6.39
N LYS A 188 8.90 12.71 -7.11
CA LYS A 188 8.84 11.24 -6.96
C LYS A 188 9.94 10.55 -7.75
N MET A 189 10.27 11.08 -8.93
CA MET A 189 11.23 10.45 -9.84
C MET A 189 12.68 10.75 -9.46
N LEU A 190 12.95 11.89 -8.83
CA LEU A 190 14.29 12.28 -8.42
C LEU A 190 14.96 11.28 -7.45
N PRO A 191 14.31 10.79 -6.37
CA PRO A 191 14.88 9.75 -5.52
C PRO A 191 15.19 8.45 -6.27
N LEU A 192 14.38 8.09 -7.27
CA LEU A 192 14.61 6.91 -8.11
C LEU A 192 15.87 7.08 -8.95
N MET A 193 15.98 8.18 -9.69
CA MET A 193 17.12 8.43 -10.57
C MET A 193 18.43 8.51 -9.78
N LYS A 194 18.44 9.25 -8.66
CA LYS A 194 19.63 9.32 -7.80
C LYS A 194 20.02 8.00 -7.17
N PHE A 195 19.07 7.09 -6.94
CA PHE A 195 19.39 5.76 -6.40
C PHE A 195 19.90 4.83 -7.51
N ALA A 196 19.25 4.85 -8.66
CA ALA A 196 19.54 3.95 -9.76
C ALA A 196 20.88 4.23 -10.45
N PHE A 197 21.39 5.47 -10.40
CA PHE A 197 22.66 5.85 -11.02
C PHE A 197 23.80 6.10 -10.01
N ASP A 198 23.59 5.74 -8.74
CA ASP A 198 24.66 5.78 -7.74
C ASP A 198 25.48 4.49 -7.81
N GLU A 199 26.60 4.56 -8.55
CA GLU A 199 27.53 3.45 -8.80
C GLU A 199 27.97 2.75 -7.52
N ARG A 200 28.24 3.51 -6.45
CA ARG A 200 28.67 2.93 -5.15
C ARG A 200 27.57 2.09 -4.53
N VAL A 201 26.34 2.62 -4.55
CA VAL A 201 25.17 1.91 -4.02
C VAL A 201 24.86 0.67 -4.86
N LEU A 202 25.00 0.75 -6.17
CA LEU A 202 24.78 -0.40 -7.05
C LEU A 202 25.81 -1.51 -6.78
N ASP A 203 27.10 -1.19 -6.76
CA ASP A 203 28.15 -2.19 -6.57
C ASP A 203 28.15 -2.77 -5.15
N ASP A 204 28.05 -1.91 -4.12
CA ASP A 204 28.16 -2.35 -2.73
C ASP A 204 26.87 -3.03 -2.21
N LEU A 205 25.70 -2.56 -2.64
CA LEU A 205 24.42 -3.01 -2.07
C LEU A 205 23.59 -3.83 -3.04
N MET A 206 23.64 -3.58 -4.35
CA MET A 206 22.74 -4.25 -5.31
C MET A 206 23.36 -5.47 -5.96
N ARG A 207 24.61 -5.36 -6.40
CA ARG A 207 25.33 -6.45 -7.06
C ARG A 207 25.31 -7.72 -6.19
N ASP A 208 25.65 -7.59 -4.91
CA ASP A 208 25.61 -8.69 -3.95
C ASP A 208 24.22 -9.32 -3.75
N GLN A 209 23.15 -8.55 -3.87
CA GLN A 209 21.79 -9.10 -3.75
C GLN A 209 21.34 -9.80 -5.03
N TRP A 210 21.75 -9.30 -6.19
CA TRP A 210 21.42 -9.90 -7.48
C TRP A 210 22.25 -11.15 -7.79
N LEU A 211 23.51 -11.20 -7.38
CA LEU A 211 24.37 -12.40 -7.50
C LEU A 211 23.85 -13.62 -6.72
N LYS A 212 22.96 -13.42 -5.73
CA LYS A 212 22.28 -14.53 -5.03
C LYS A 212 21.17 -15.17 -5.86
N ILE A 213 20.73 -14.50 -6.92
CA ILE A 213 19.54 -14.86 -7.70
C ILE A 213 19.92 -15.17 -9.16
N TYR A 214 20.89 -14.44 -9.72
CA TYR A 214 21.30 -14.50 -11.12
C TYR A 214 22.81 -14.70 -11.26
N ASP A 215 23.22 -15.15 -12.44
CA ASP A 215 24.61 -15.40 -12.76
C ASP A 215 25.43 -14.09 -12.86
N PRO A 216 26.71 -14.09 -12.43
CA PRO A 216 27.58 -12.93 -12.51
C PRO A 216 27.61 -12.18 -13.85
N PRO A 217 27.84 -12.85 -15.01
CA PRO A 217 27.92 -12.13 -16.28
C PRO A 217 26.60 -11.46 -16.66
N TRP A 218 25.47 -12.01 -16.23
CA TRP A 218 24.17 -11.41 -16.51
C TRP A 218 23.96 -10.13 -15.66
N VAL A 219 24.30 -10.19 -14.37
CA VAL A 219 24.21 -9.04 -13.46
C VAL A 219 25.12 -7.90 -13.91
N ASP A 220 26.37 -8.23 -14.26
CA ASP A 220 27.35 -7.24 -14.71
C ASP A 220 26.90 -6.57 -16.02
N ASN A 221 26.28 -7.32 -16.95
CA ASN A 221 25.72 -6.75 -18.17
C ASN A 221 24.55 -5.79 -17.90
N VAL A 222 23.66 -6.12 -16.96
CA VAL A 222 22.54 -5.21 -16.60
C VAL A 222 23.07 -3.92 -15.97
N LEU A 223 24.05 -4.02 -15.07
CA LEU A 223 24.68 -2.85 -14.46
C LEU A 223 25.42 -1.99 -15.50
N ALA A 224 26.17 -2.62 -16.40
CA ALA A 224 26.89 -1.91 -17.46
C ALA A 224 25.93 -1.21 -18.43
N SER A 225 24.84 -1.87 -18.82
CA SER A 225 23.77 -1.28 -19.63
C SER A 225 23.17 -0.05 -18.95
N LEU A 226 22.79 -0.16 -17.67
CA LEU A 226 22.26 0.98 -16.91
C LEU A 226 23.27 2.13 -16.82
N LEU A 227 24.51 1.85 -16.45
CA LEU A 227 25.55 2.87 -16.27
C LEU A 227 26.02 3.50 -17.59
N SER A 228 25.72 2.91 -18.74
CA SER A 228 26.00 3.53 -20.04
C SER A 228 25.24 4.83 -20.25
N TRP A 229 24.05 4.97 -19.63
CA TRP A 229 23.19 6.15 -19.69
C TRP A 229 23.43 7.17 -18.56
N ARG A 230 24.57 7.04 -17.86
CA ARG A 230 24.85 7.84 -16.67
C ARG A 230 24.95 9.34 -16.97
N HIS A 231 25.45 9.72 -18.14
CA HIS A 231 25.59 11.14 -18.49
C HIS A 231 24.21 11.80 -18.66
N GLU A 232 23.33 11.16 -19.42
CA GLU A 232 21.96 11.61 -19.63
C GLU A 232 21.17 11.64 -18.32
N ALA A 233 21.41 10.67 -17.45
CA ALA A 233 20.81 10.63 -16.12
C ALA A 233 21.29 11.77 -15.21
N ASP A 234 22.60 12.08 -15.20
CA ASP A 234 23.15 13.18 -14.42
C ASP A 234 22.54 14.53 -14.86
N ASP A 235 22.38 14.74 -16.17
CA ASP A 235 21.72 15.93 -16.73
C ASP A 235 20.24 16.02 -16.31
N LEU A 236 19.51 14.90 -16.33
CA LEU A 236 18.12 14.85 -15.88
C LEU A 236 18.00 15.08 -14.37
N ILE A 237 18.89 14.48 -13.59
CA ILE A 237 18.94 14.63 -12.12
C ILE A 237 19.17 16.10 -11.78
N ALA A 238 20.12 16.78 -12.41
CA ALA A 238 20.38 18.20 -12.18
C ALA A 238 19.13 19.06 -12.47
N ARG A 239 18.46 18.81 -13.61
CA ARG A 239 17.19 19.50 -13.95
C ARG A 239 16.10 19.28 -12.89
N TYR A 240 15.91 18.04 -12.44
CA TYR A 240 14.92 17.71 -11.43
C TYR A 240 15.29 18.27 -10.04
N GLU A 241 16.58 18.31 -9.67
CA GLU A 241 17.04 18.95 -8.44
C GLU A 241 16.68 20.44 -8.42
N ASP A 242 16.94 21.14 -9.53
CA ASP A 242 16.58 22.54 -9.70
C ASP A 242 15.07 22.75 -9.59
N GLU A 243 14.26 21.99 -10.35
CA GLU A 243 12.80 22.09 -10.32
C GLU A 243 12.22 21.82 -8.93
N VAL A 244 12.70 20.78 -8.23
CA VAL A 244 12.26 20.46 -6.86
C VAL A 244 12.72 21.51 -5.86
N HIS A 245 13.92 22.07 -6.02
CA HIS A 245 14.42 23.15 -5.18
C HIS A 245 13.59 24.42 -5.35
N PHE A 246 13.29 24.83 -6.58
CA PHE A 246 12.46 26.00 -6.87
C PHE A 246 11.01 25.82 -6.46
N ALA A 247 10.44 24.61 -6.59
CA ALA A 247 9.11 24.30 -6.07
C ALA A 247 9.01 24.54 -4.54
N LYS A 248 10.09 24.31 -3.78
CA LYS A 248 10.15 24.58 -2.34
C LYS A 248 10.31 26.06 -1.99
N LEU A 249 10.97 26.84 -2.85
CA LEU A 249 11.21 28.27 -2.67
C LEU A 249 10.08 29.18 -3.19
N GLY A 250 9.18 28.61 -4.01
CA GLY A 250 8.03 29.29 -4.61
C GLY A 250 8.34 29.98 -5.96
N ASP A 251 7.30 30.25 -6.75
CA ASP A 251 7.39 30.75 -8.14
C ASP A 251 8.25 32.01 -8.32
N GLY A 252 8.39 32.83 -7.27
CA GLY A 252 9.22 34.03 -7.29
C GLY A 252 10.73 33.73 -7.39
N ALA A 253 11.19 32.58 -6.87
CA ALA A 253 12.59 32.17 -6.94
C ALA A 253 12.96 31.63 -8.32
N ARG A 254 12.04 30.86 -8.95
CA ARG A 254 12.20 30.34 -10.32
C ARG A 254 12.33 31.47 -11.35
N LYS A 255 11.38 32.40 -11.38
CA LYS A 255 11.41 33.56 -12.29
C LYS A 255 12.65 34.41 -12.12
N LYS A 256 13.14 34.53 -10.88
CA LYS A 256 14.39 35.23 -10.59
C LYS A 256 15.56 34.46 -11.22
N HIS A 257 15.70 33.17 -10.94
CA HIS A 257 16.78 32.34 -11.47
C HIS A 257 16.83 32.31 -13.01
N GLU A 258 15.69 32.08 -13.67
CA GLU A 258 15.57 32.10 -15.14
C GLU A 258 15.98 33.48 -15.72
N SER A 259 15.64 34.57 -15.02
CA SER A 259 16.06 35.93 -15.38
C SER A 259 17.54 36.21 -15.16
N TRP A 260 18.26 35.48 -14.30
CA TRP A 260 19.72 35.60 -14.16
C TRP A 260 20.49 34.71 -15.15
N MET A 261 19.83 33.69 -15.70
CA MET A 261 20.40 32.72 -16.64
C MET A 261 20.32 33.17 -18.12
N THR A 262 19.48 34.16 -18.45
CA THR A 262 19.32 34.67 -19.82
C THR A 262 20.25 35.85 -20.10
N THR A 263 21.06 35.76 -21.17
CA THR A 263 22.00 36.81 -21.62
C THR A 263 21.29 38.13 -21.94
N ASP A 264 20.05 38.08 -22.40
CA ASP A 264 19.25 39.25 -22.76
C ASP A 264 18.80 40.06 -21.54
N ALA A 265 18.70 39.44 -20.36
CA ALA A 265 18.40 40.15 -19.12
C ALA A 265 19.62 40.92 -18.61
N ILE A 266 20.83 40.41 -18.86
CA ILE A 266 22.08 41.13 -18.59
C ILE A 266 22.18 42.36 -19.50
N GLU A 267 21.81 42.26 -20.79
CA GLU A 267 21.78 43.40 -21.71
C GLU A 267 20.62 44.38 -21.46
N ASN A 268 19.40 43.91 -21.13
CA ASN A 268 18.26 44.78 -20.84
C ASN A 268 18.31 45.43 -19.45
N GLU A 269 18.94 44.81 -18.44
CA GLU A 269 19.26 45.52 -17.19
C GLU A 269 20.36 46.56 -17.37
N LEU A 270 21.25 46.40 -18.37
CA LEU A 270 22.22 47.42 -18.78
C LEU A 270 21.58 48.56 -19.58
N ALA A 271 20.53 48.28 -20.36
CA ALA A 271 19.92 49.24 -21.29
C ALA A 271 18.65 49.95 -20.74
N GLY A 272 17.98 49.39 -19.72
CA GLY A 272 16.63 49.82 -19.31
C GLY A 272 16.46 50.29 -17.87
N ARG A 273 17.47 50.16 -17.01
CA ARG A 273 17.41 50.68 -15.63
C ARG A 273 18.49 51.73 -15.47
N LYS A 274 18.13 52.89 -14.88
CA LYS A 274 19.09 53.58 -14.02
C LYS A 274 19.66 52.47 -13.13
N GLY A 275 20.95 52.15 -13.29
CA GLY A 275 21.58 51.05 -12.59
C GLY A 275 21.24 51.09 -11.09
N PRO A 276 21.54 50.02 -10.32
CA PRO A 276 21.47 50.14 -8.87
C PRO A 276 22.15 51.47 -8.55
N LYS A 277 21.47 52.40 -7.86
CA LYS A 277 22.13 53.62 -7.43
C LYS A 277 23.43 53.12 -6.81
N LEU A 278 24.55 53.37 -7.48
CA LEU A 278 25.85 53.27 -6.87
C LEU A 278 25.68 54.25 -5.72
N ASN A 279 25.29 53.73 -4.56
CA ASN A 279 25.26 54.51 -3.34
C ASN A 279 26.67 55.05 -3.30
N GLY A 280 26.80 56.34 -3.62
CA GLY A 280 28.10 56.94 -3.92
C GLY A 280 29.04 56.49 -2.83
N VAL A 281 30.23 56.02 -3.23
CA VAL A 281 31.28 55.47 -2.36
C VAL A 281 31.11 56.05 -0.97
N THR A 282 30.71 55.20 -0.02
CA THR A 282 30.34 55.62 1.33
C THR A 282 31.52 56.40 1.91
N VAL A 283 31.42 57.74 1.90
CA VAL A 283 32.42 58.58 2.53
C VAL A 283 32.28 58.35 4.03
N PRO A 284 33.30 57.79 4.71
CA PRO A 284 33.19 57.52 6.13
C PRO A 284 33.05 58.86 6.86
N LYS A 285 31.83 59.14 7.33
CA LYS A 285 31.56 60.26 8.21
C LYS A 285 32.02 59.85 9.61
N PRO A 286 32.95 60.59 10.26
CA PRO A 286 33.38 60.24 11.61
C PRO A 286 32.16 60.21 12.53
N PHE A 287 31.98 59.10 13.25
CA PHE A 287 30.87 58.93 14.17
C PHE A 287 31.07 59.85 15.38
N LYS A 288 29.97 60.39 15.90
CA LYS A 288 30.02 61.12 17.17
C LYS A 288 30.20 60.09 18.29
N LEU A 289 31.38 60.07 18.90
CA LEU A 289 31.68 59.26 20.09
C LEU A 289 30.79 59.74 21.25
N HIS A 290 29.66 59.06 21.46
CA HIS A 290 28.87 59.22 22.67
C HIS A 290 29.46 58.31 23.76
N PRO A 291 29.62 58.79 25.00
CA PRO A 291 30.04 57.93 26.09
C PRO A 291 29.06 56.75 26.22
N PRO A 292 29.56 55.53 26.50
CA PRO A 292 28.70 54.36 26.60
C PRO A 292 27.66 54.59 27.70
N LYS A 293 26.39 54.34 27.37
CA LYS A 293 25.32 54.37 28.37
C LYS A 293 25.68 53.38 29.48
N PRO A 294 25.56 53.76 30.77
CA PRO A 294 25.86 52.84 31.86
C PRO A 294 24.99 51.59 31.71
N LYS A 295 25.63 50.41 31.79
CA LYS A 295 24.92 49.13 31.67
C LYS A 295 23.86 49.06 32.78
N PRO A 296 22.58 48.81 32.45
CA PRO A 296 21.58 48.59 33.48
C PRO A 296 22.01 47.37 34.32
N LEU A 297 21.85 47.48 35.63
CA LEU A 297 22.13 46.37 36.54
C LEU A 297 21.29 45.16 36.10
N PRO A 298 21.86 43.94 36.15
CA PRO A 298 21.13 42.74 35.75
C PRO A 298 19.85 42.64 36.60
N ALA A 299 18.71 42.61 35.92
CA ALA A 299 17.42 42.43 36.58
C ALA A 299 17.46 41.14 37.40
N ARG A 300 17.02 41.22 38.67
CA ARG A 300 16.99 40.06 39.56
C ARG A 300 16.05 39.01 38.93
N TYR A 301 16.62 37.85 38.60
CA TYR A 301 15.87 36.76 37.98
C TYR A 301 14.81 36.23 38.95
N GLU A 302 13.54 36.44 38.63
CA GLU A 302 12.44 35.72 39.26
C GLU A 302 12.17 34.45 38.45
N PRO A 303 12.35 33.25 39.03
CA PRO A 303 12.04 32.01 38.33
C PRO A 303 10.57 32.00 37.90
N PRO A 304 10.25 31.53 36.69
CA PRO A 304 8.86 31.43 36.24
C PRO A 304 8.05 30.58 37.22
N LYS A 305 6.86 31.05 37.59
CA LYS A 305 5.95 30.32 38.47
C LYS A 305 5.62 28.98 37.80
N LYS A 306 5.87 27.87 38.51
CA LYS A 306 5.58 26.52 38.01
C LYS A 306 4.10 26.43 37.59
N PRO A 307 3.78 25.86 36.41
CA PRO A 307 2.40 25.72 35.98
C PRO A 307 1.64 24.82 36.95
N LYS A 308 0.42 25.23 37.34
CA LYS A 308 -0.47 24.41 38.16
C LYS A 308 -1.10 23.32 37.28
N ILE A 309 -0.83 22.06 37.60
CA ILE A 309 -1.38 20.90 36.89
C ILE A 309 -2.89 20.83 37.18
N LYS A 310 -3.72 20.85 36.14
CA LYS A 310 -5.15 20.57 36.27
C LYS A 310 -5.32 19.04 36.42
N PRO A 311 -6.15 18.54 37.35
CA PRO A 311 -6.41 17.11 37.46
C PRO A 311 -6.99 16.57 36.16
N VAL A 312 -6.60 15.35 35.78
CA VAL A 312 -7.10 14.68 34.57
C VAL A 312 -8.60 14.44 34.75
N PRO A 313 -9.45 14.78 33.76
CA PRO A 313 -10.88 14.49 33.81
C PRO A 313 -11.12 12.99 34.02
N ALA A 314 -12.16 12.63 34.78
CA ALA A 314 -12.47 11.23 35.09
C ALA A 314 -12.69 10.34 33.84
N SER A 315 -13.02 10.94 32.69
CA SER A 315 -13.16 10.25 31.40
C SER A 315 -11.84 9.78 30.79
N ASN A 316 -10.70 10.32 31.24
CA ASN A 316 -9.36 10.00 30.76
C ASN A 316 -8.53 9.24 31.81
N LYS A 317 -9.18 8.73 32.86
CA LYS A 317 -8.55 7.79 33.79
C LYS A 317 -8.27 6.49 33.03
N PRO A 318 -7.04 5.97 33.06
CA PRO A 318 -6.70 4.77 32.32
C PRO A 318 -7.46 3.56 32.89
N LEU A 319 -8.03 2.74 31.98
CA LEU A 319 -8.97 1.64 32.29
C LEU A 319 -8.46 0.58 33.27
N TRP A 320 -7.15 0.52 33.54
CA TRP A 320 -6.56 -0.42 34.50
C TRP A 320 -6.97 -0.16 35.96
N GLU A 321 -7.46 1.04 36.29
CA GLU A 321 -8.00 1.35 37.63
C GLU A 321 -9.36 0.66 37.88
N ASN A 322 -10.08 0.25 36.81
CA ASN A 322 -11.39 -0.41 36.89
C ASN A 322 -11.32 -1.94 36.67
N GLY A 323 -10.12 -2.51 36.50
CA GLY A 323 -9.95 -3.96 36.27
C GLY A 323 -10.48 -4.48 34.93
N GLU A 324 -10.90 -3.60 34.03
CA GLU A 324 -11.38 -3.98 32.70
C GLU A 324 -10.22 -4.07 31.71
N LEU A 325 -10.05 -5.24 31.07
CA LEU A 325 -9.08 -5.41 30.00
C LEU A 325 -9.39 -4.46 28.83
N THR A 326 -8.37 -3.77 28.35
CA THR A 326 -8.40 -2.95 27.13
C THR A 326 -8.85 -3.81 25.93
N ALA A 327 -9.48 -3.19 24.93
CA ALA A 327 -9.94 -3.87 23.72
C ALA A 327 -8.83 -4.74 23.07
N GLU A 328 -7.61 -4.22 23.01
CA GLU A 328 -6.42 -4.93 22.50
C GLU A 328 -6.08 -6.18 23.34
N GLN A 329 -6.15 -6.09 24.67
CA GLN A 329 -5.89 -7.23 25.56
C GLN A 329 -6.95 -8.33 25.41
N ARG A 330 -8.21 -7.96 25.12
CA ARG A 330 -9.28 -8.92 24.81
C ARG A 330 -9.06 -9.62 23.47
N GLU A 331 -8.50 -8.91 22.49
CA GLU A 331 -8.10 -9.48 21.19
C GLU A 331 -6.98 -10.51 21.36
N VAL A 332 -5.93 -10.15 22.10
CA VAL A 332 -4.77 -11.01 22.36
C VAL A 332 -5.19 -12.29 23.08
N ARG A 333 -6.02 -12.18 24.13
CA ARG A 333 -6.51 -13.35 24.87
C ARG A 333 -7.36 -14.28 24.00
N ARG A 334 -8.22 -13.73 23.13
CA ARG A 334 -8.98 -14.54 22.15
C ARG A 334 -8.05 -15.26 21.18
N ALA A 335 -7.00 -14.59 20.70
CA ALA A 335 -6.02 -15.19 19.81
C ALA A 335 -5.23 -16.32 20.50
N GLU A 336 -4.84 -16.14 21.77
CA GLU A 336 -4.19 -17.16 22.58
C GLU A 336 -5.07 -18.40 22.79
N GLU A 337 -6.36 -18.20 23.09
CA GLU A 337 -7.33 -19.30 23.27
C GLU A 337 -7.52 -20.10 21.98
N VAL A 338 -7.62 -19.42 20.83
CA VAL A 338 -7.73 -20.07 19.50
C VAL A 338 -6.46 -20.85 19.17
N ASN A 339 -5.29 -20.28 19.43
CA ASN A 339 -4.00 -20.95 19.21
C ASN A 339 -3.84 -22.17 20.13
N ALA A 340 -4.22 -22.06 21.39
CA ALA A 340 -4.19 -23.16 22.34
C ALA A 340 -5.13 -24.31 21.91
N ALA A 341 -6.33 -23.98 21.43
CA ALA A 341 -7.27 -24.98 20.92
C ALA A 341 -6.73 -25.70 19.67
N ARG A 342 -6.11 -24.95 18.74
CA ARG A 342 -5.47 -25.52 17.54
C ARG A 342 -4.30 -26.43 17.91
N ALA A 343 -3.47 -26.02 18.88
CA ALA A 343 -2.36 -26.83 19.37
C ALA A 343 -2.85 -28.14 20.01
N ARG A 344 -3.91 -28.08 20.85
CA ARG A 344 -4.53 -29.26 21.45
C ARG A 344 -5.05 -30.24 20.40
N ARG A 345 -5.79 -29.75 19.40
CA ARG A 345 -6.30 -30.58 18.31
C ARG A 345 -5.18 -31.28 17.53
N LYS A 346 -4.09 -30.57 17.25
CA LYS A 346 -2.92 -31.15 16.57
C LYS A 346 -2.25 -32.24 17.41
N LEU A 347 -2.17 -32.04 18.73
CA LEU A 347 -1.59 -33.01 19.66
C LEU A 347 -2.48 -34.25 19.78
N GLU A 348 -3.81 -34.07 19.83
CA GLU A 348 -4.78 -35.18 19.80
C GLU A 348 -4.70 -35.98 18.50
N GLU A 349 -4.59 -35.31 17.35
CA GLU A 349 -4.45 -35.95 16.05
C GLU A 349 -3.13 -36.73 15.95
N ALA A 350 -2.02 -36.13 16.43
CA ALA A 350 -0.75 -36.82 16.54
C ALA A 350 -0.81 -38.04 17.47
N ASN A 351 -1.52 -37.96 18.60
CA ASN A 351 -1.73 -39.10 19.50
C ASN A 351 -2.62 -40.19 18.90
N ARG A 352 -3.56 -39.85 18.02
CA ARG A 352 -4.36 -40.84 17.28
C ARG A 352 -3.54 -41.56 16.21
N MET A 353 -2.66 -40.83 15.52
CA MET A 353 -1.79 -41.36 14.48
C MET A 353 -0.49 -41.98 15.02
N ALA A 354 -0.20 -41.80 16.32
CA ALA A 354 0.96 -42.39 16.96
C ALA A 354 0.87 -43.92 16.90
N PHE A 355 1.96 -44.54 16.46
CA PHE A 355 2.11 -45.98 16.42
C PHE A 355 1.98 -46.56 17.84
N LYS A 356 0.95 -47.38 18.07
CA LYS A 356 0.77 -48.10 19.33
C LYS A 356 1.28 -49.53 19.19
N LEU A 357 2.18 -49.91 20.09
CA LEU A 357 2.68 -51.28 20.19
C LEU A 357 1.59 -52.18 20.79
N ALA A 358 1.13 -53.17 20.01
CA ALA A 358 0.11 -54.15 20.44
C ALA A 358 0.50 -54.95 21.71
N ALA A 359 1.78 -54.97 22.08
CA ALA A 359 2.27 -55.59 23.32
C ALA A 359 1.86 -54.82 24.59
N VAL A 360 1.56 -53.51 24.49
CA VAL A 360 1.16 -52.65 25.62
C VAL A 360 -0.34 -52.75 25.90
N GLU A 361 -1.17 -53.04 24.88
CA GLU A 361 -2.63 -53.17 25.02
C GLU A 361 -3.09 -54.59 25.42
N ARG A 362 -2.20 -55.58 25.44
CA ARG A 362 -2.52 -56.87 26.06
C ARG A 362 -2.63 -56.65 27.57
N PRO A 363 -3.78 -56.92 28.21
CA PRO A 363 -3.86 -56.91 29.67
C PRO A 363 -2.94 -58.01 30.19
N THR A 364 -1.74 -57.64 30.58
CA THR A 364 -0.79 -58.55 31.20
C THR A 364 -1.13 -58.59 32.69
N ASN A 365 -1.36 -59.78 33.22
CA ASN A 365 -1.71 -59.99 34.62
C ASN A 365 -0.51 -59.76 35.57
N ILE A 366 0.46 -58.94 35.17
CA ILE A 366 1.74 -58.76 35.87
C ILE A 366 1.53 -58.03 37.19
N ASP A 367 0.66 -57.02 37.22
CA ASP A 367 0.39 -56.24 38.42
C ASP A 367 -0.36 -57.09 39.47
N ALA A 368 -1.34 -57.90 39.06
CA ALA A 368 -2.03 -58.81 39.98
C ALA A 368 -1.09 -59.92 40.50
N VAL A 369 -0.25 -60.49 39.64
CA VAL A 369 0.76 -61.49 40.05
C VAL A 369 1.77 -60.87 41.02
N ARG A 370 2.16 -59.61 40.80
CA ARG A 370 3.06 -58.88 41.70
C ARG A 370 2.43 -58.65 43.07
N GLU A 371 1.17 -58.23 43.12
CA GLU A 371 0.42 -58.07 44.37
C GLU A 371 0.24 -59.41 45.11
N GLU A 372 -0.02 -60.51 44.40
CA GLU A 372 -0.09 -61.84 45.01
C GLU A 372 1.25 -62.28 45.61
N VAL A 373 2.36 -62.06 44.91
CA VAL A 373 3.71 -62.39 45.41
C VAL A 373 4.10 -61.52 46.59
N GLU A 374 3.79 -60.22 46.56
CA GLU A 374 4.04 -59.32 47.69
C GLU A 374 3.19 -59.70 48.91
N ASN A 375 1.92 -60.07 48.71
CA ASN A 375 1.05 -60.59 49.76
C ASN A 375 1.55 -61.93 50.32
N ALA A 376 2.07 -62.83 49.47
CA ALA A 376 2.67 -64.08 49.90
C ALA A 376 3.96 -63.84 50.71
N ARG A 377 4.82 -62.91 50.29
CA ARG A 377 6.00 -62.49 51.04
C ARG A 377 5.65 -61.86 52.37
N MET A 378 4.63 -61.01 52.41
CA MET A 378 4.14 -60.39 53.64
C MET A 378 3.57 -61.43 54.61
N LYS A 379 2.80 -62.41 54.12
CA LYS A 379 2.31 -63.54 54.93
C LYS A 379 3.45 -64.40 55.44
N HIS A 380 4.45 -64.71 54.62
CA HIS A 380 5.64 -65.45 55.03
C HIS A 380 6.48 -64.67 56.06
N PHE A 381 6.64 -63.36 55.88
CA PHE A 381 7.32 -62.49 56.83
C PHE A 381 6.57 -62.40 58.18
N LEU A 382 5.24 -62.31 58.14
CA LEU A 382 4.39 -62.34 59.34
C LEU A 382 4.41 -63.71 60.04
N ALA A 383 4.45 -64.81 59.29
CA ALA A 383 4.60 -66.16 59.84
C ALA A 383 5.97 -66.37 60.49
N ALA A 384 7.07 -65.99 59.82
CA ALA A 384 8.41 -66.05 60.37
C ALA A 384 8.59 -65.15 61.61
N ARG A 385 7.90 -64.00 61.65
CA ARG A 385 7.88 -63.11 62.82
C ARG A 385 6.97 -63.61 63.95
N GLY A 386 5.97 -64.43 63.64
CA GLY A 386 5.10 -65.10 64.62
C GLY A 386 5.72 -66.36 65.24
N GLU A 387 6.55 -67.08 64.49
CA GLU A 387 7.26 -68.29 64.95
C GLU A 387 8.55 -67.97 65.73
N GLY A 388 9.07 -66.74 65.63
CA GLY A 388 10.18 -66.23 66.47
C GLY A 388 9.76 -65.68 67.84
N PHE A 389 8.46 -65.74 68.20
CA PHE A 389 7.95 -65.24 69.49
C PHE A 389 6.91 -66.18 70.11
N ARG A 390 7.23 -67.47 70.17
CA ARG A 390 6.69 -68.39 71.18
C ARG A 390 7.85 -69.17 71.78
N ALA A 391 8.15 -68.83 73.03
CA ALA A 391 8.94 -69.65 73.96
C ALA A 391 8.23 -70.98 74.24
#